data_AF-A0A8H2WRB8-F1
#
_entry.id   AF-A0A8H2WRB8-F1
#
_cell.length_a   1.000
_cell.length_b   1.000
_cell.length_c   1.000
_cell.angle_alpha   90.00
_cell.angle_beta   90.00
_cell.angle_gamma   90.00
#
_symmetry.space_group_name_H-M   'P 1'
#
loop_
_entity.id
_entity.type
_entity.pdbx_description
1 polymer ?
#
loop_
_entity_poly.entity_id
_entity_poly.type
_entity_poly.pdbx_seq_one_letter_code
_entity_poly.pdbx_strand_id
1 'polypeptide(L)'
;MNVVKAISRPYSKKEQEIAWFRFDVQADLNPLFTWNTKQLFVYIVAEYTNQKGFANEVVVWDRIVRRKRDSKLNIETARAKYPIRDPSLSFRNSTDVHFTMRYNVMPWIGGLTYGTGAKINEPVSFAKVQSRV
;
A
#
# COMPACT_ATOMS: atom_id res chain seq x y z
N MET A 1 -10.78 -7.37 -2.90
CA MET A 1 -9.36 -7.78 -3.14
C MET A 1 -9.37 -9.11 -3.87
N ASN A 2 -8.50 -9.33 -4.86
CA ASN A 2 -8.44 -10.56 -5.66
C ASN A 2 -7.11 -11.28 -5.41
N VAL A 3 -7.16 -12.58 -5.13
CA VAL A 3 -5.96 -13.39 -4.87
C VAL A 3 -5.79 -14.41 -6.00
N VAL A 4 -4.61 -14.42 -6.62
CA VAL A 4 -4.28 -15.32 -7.73
C VAL A 4 -3.01 -16.09 -7.44
N LYS A 5 -2.89 -17.31 -7.95
CA LYS A 5 -1.63 -18.05 -7.93
C LYS A 5 -0.71 -17.60 -9.06
N ALA A 6 0.57 -17.41 -8.74
CA ALA A 6 1.62 -17.11 -9.71
C ALA A 6 2.97 -17.71 -9.28
N ILE A 7 3.88 -17.84 -10.23
CA ILE A 7 5.23 -18.34 -9.94
C ILE A 7 6.02 -17.24 -9.21
N SER A 8 6.62 -17.59 -8.07
CA SER A 8 7.28 -16.65 -7.16
C SER A 8 8.48 -15.92 -7.78
N ARG A 9 9.36 -16.63 -8.51
CA ARG A 9 10.55 -16.07 -9.18
C ARG A 9 10.91 -16.89 -10.42
N PRO A 10 11.68 -16.33 -11.39
CA PRO A 10 12.13 -17.09 -12.57
C PRO A 10 12.90 -18.37 -12.22
N TYR A 11 13.68 -18.33 -11.13
CA TYR A 11 14.51 -19.46 -10.68
C TYR A 11 13.85 -20.32 -9.58
N SER A 12 12.70 -19.91 -9.04
CA SER A 12 11.97 -20.65 -8.01
C SER A 12 10.66 -21.16 -8.60
N LYS A 13 10.54 -22.47 -8.82
CA LYS A 13 9.31 -23.12 -9.29
C LYS A 13 8.18 -23.16 -8.24
N LYS A 14 8.34 -22.46 -7.11
CA LYS A 14 7.31 -22.42 -6.07
C LYS A 14 6.17 -21.51 -6.52
N GLU A 15 4.96 -22.05 -6.52
CA GLU A 15 3.74 -21.27 -6.62
C GLU A 15 3.59 -20.41 -5.37
N GLN A 16 3.14 -19.18 -5.57
CA GLN A 16 2.87 -18.22 -4.53
C GLN A 16 1.56 -17.50 -4.84
N GLU A 17 0.79 -17.23 -3.79
CA GLU A 17 -0.40 -16.39 -3.87
C GLU A 17 0.01 -14.92 -3.94
N ILE A 18 -0.64 -14.18 -4.83
CA ILE A 18 -0.44 -12.75 -5.07
C ILE A 18 -1.80 -12.06 -4.91
N ALA A 19 -1.87 -11.07 -4.03
CA ALA A 19 -3.08 -10.29 -3.85
C ALA A 19 -3.01 -8.97 -4.64
N TRP A 20 -4.03 -8.75 -5.47
CA TRP A 20 -4.28 -7.53 -6.22
C TRP A 20 -5.52 -6.85 -5.69
N PHE A 21 -5.52 -5.53 -5.64
CA PHE A 21 -6.71 -4.78 -5.31
C PHE A 21 -6.72 -3.45 -6.05
N ARG A 22 -7.90 -2.86 -6.05
CA ARG A 22 -8.15 -1.50 -6.49
C ARG A 22 -8.60 -0.68 -5.30
N PHE A 23 -8.32 0.60 -5.31
CA PHE A 23 -8.67 1.48 -4.22
C PHE A 23 -9.00 2.87 -4.74
N ASP A 24 -9.76 3.59 -3.92
CA ASP A 24 -10.07 5.00 -4.08
C ASP A 24 -9.37 5.77 -2.95
N VAL A 25 -8.77 6.91 -3.27
CA VAL A 25 -8.15 7.80 -2.28
C VAL A 25 -8.56 9.22 -2.56
N GLN A 26 -9.15 9.84 -1.53
CA GLN A 26 -9.44 11.26 -1.48
C GLN A 26 -8.71 11.86 -0.28
N ALA A 27 -7.76 12.77 -0.54
CA ALA A 27 -6.98 13.40 0.50
C ALA A 27 -6.58 14.83 0.11
N ASP A 28 -6.68 15.75 1.07
CA ASP A 28 -6.17 17.11 0.92
C ASP A 28 -4.82 17.25 1.64
N LEU A 29 -3.73 17.22 0.88
CA LEU A 29 -2.36 17.38 1.40
C LEU A 29 -1.91 18.85 1.41
N ASN A 30 -2.78 19.78 1.01
CA ASN A 30 -2.46 21.20 0.92
C ASN A 30 -1.86 21.78 2.22
N PRO A 31 -2.35 21.43 3.43
CA PRO A 31 -1.78 21.93 4.68
C PRO A 31 -0.30 21.55 4.91
N LEU A 32 0.19 20.51 4.22
CA LEU A 32 1.58 20.03 4.35
C LEU A 32 2.57 20.82 3.47
N PHE A 33 2.07 21.67 2.57
CA PHE A 33 2.89 22.53 1.71
C PHE A 33 3.16 23.87 2.38
N THR A 34 4.38 24.04 2.88
CA THR A 34 4.93 25.30 3.38
C THR A 34 5.96 25.87 2.40
N TRP A 35 6.58 27.00 2.72
CA TRP A 35 7.68 27.57 1.94
C TRP A 35 8.88 26.60 1.82
N ASN A 36 9.09 25.74 2.83
CA ASN A 36 10.22 24.82 2.87
C ASN A 36 9.88 23.44 2.28
N THR A 37 8.64 23.15 1.91
CA THR A 37 8.27 21.81 1.40
C THR A 37 8.74 21.64 -0.05
N LYS A 38 9.69 20.73 -0.28
CA LYS A 38 10.17 20.37 -1.62
C LYS A 38 9.22 19.41 -2.32
N GLN A 39 8.88 18.33 -1.63
CA GLN A 39 7.96 17.30 -2.13
C GLN A 39 7.37 16.49 -0.98
N LEU A 40 6.23 15.89 -1.22
CA LEU A 40 5.63 14.88 -0.35
C LEU A 40 5.80 13.51 -0.99
N PHE A 41 6.21 12.53 -0.20
CA PHE A 41 6.14 11.12 -0.59
C PHE A 41 4.97 10.48 0.13
N VAL A 42 3.88 10.22 -0.60
CA VAL A 42 2.66 9.62 -0.04
C VAL A 42 2.62 8.16 -0.46
N TYR A 43 2.29 7.29 0.48
CA TYR A 43 2.26 5.86 0.23
C TYR A 43 1.18 5.19 1.06
N ILE A 44 0.65 4.09 0.53
CA ILE A 44 -0.33 3.25 1.21
C ILE A 44 0.41 2.01 1.70
N VAL A 45 0.10 1.66 2.93
CA VAL A 45 0.63 0.50 3.63
C VAL A 45 -0.50 -0.47 3.89
N ALA A 46 -0.25 -1.75 3.60
CA ALA A 46 -1.08 -2.87 4.00
C ALA A 46 -0.44 -3.55 5.22
N GLU A 47 -1.17 -3.57 6.33
CA GLU A 47 -0.77 -4.20 7.58
C GLU A 47 -1.62 -5.46 7.79
N TYR A 48 -0.97 -6.60 7.97
CA TYR A 48 -1.66 -7.87 8.24
C TYR A 48 -0.73 -8.86 8.94
N THR A 49 -1.30 -9.83 9.64
CA THR A 49 -0.56 -10.90 10.30
C THR A 49 -0.74 -12.20 9.55
N ASN A 50 0.37 -12.85 9.23
CA ASN A 50 0.39 -14.12 8.51
C ASN A 50 0.13 -15.30 9.46
N GLN A 51 -0.13 -16.49 8.91
CA GLN A 51 -0.31 -17.75 9.65
C GLN A 51 0.80 -18.05 10.66
N LYS A 52 2.02 -17.61 10.33
CA LYS A 52 3.21 -17.84 11.16
C LYS A 52 3.32 -16.85 12.33
N GLY A 53 2.36 -15.94 12.49
CA GLY A 53 2.36 -14.92 13.53
C GLY A 53 3.24 -13.69 13.21
N PHE A 54 3.79 -13.59 12.00
CA PHE A 54 4.55 -12.41 11.59
C PHE A 54 3.61 -11.27 11.21
N ALA A 55 3.77 -10.12 11.87
CA ALA A 55 3.16 -8.86 11.47
C ALA A 55 3.90 -8.30 10.25
N ASN A 56 3.22 -8.25 9.11
CA ASN A 56 3.75 -7.75 7.86
C ASN A 56 3.26 -6.33 7.60
N GLU A 57 4.18 -5.45 7.24
CA GLU A 57 3.91 -4.10 6.76
C GLU A 57 4.39 -4.00 5.30
N VAL A 58 3.47 -3.84 4.35
CA VAL A 58 3.78 -3.86 2.91
C VAL A 58 3.32 -2.59 2.24
N VAL A 59 4.24 -1.89 1.55
CA VAL A 59 3.88 -0.74 0.70
C VAL A 59 3.30 -1.24 -0.61
N VAL A 60 2.08 -0.81 -0.90
CA VAL A 60 1.27 -1.31 -2.03
C VAL A 60 1.10 -0.25 -3.13
N TRP A 61 1.25 1.01 -2.76
CA TRP A 61 1.16 2.14 -3.67
C TRP A 61 1.94 3.32 -3.11
N ASP A 62 2.47 4.14 -4.00
CA ASP A 62 3.22 5.35 -3.69
C ASP A 62 2.93 6.45 -4.72
N ARG A 63 3.13 7.72 -4.35
CA ARG A 63 3.15 8.86 -5.25
C ARG A 63 3.98 9.99 -4.65
N ILE A 64 4.79 10.61 -5.50
CA ILE A 64 5.50 11.84 -5.15
C ILE A 64 4.64 13.02 -5.60
N VAL A 65 4.27 13.90 -4.66
CA VAL A 65 3.57 15.15 -4.93
C VAL A 65 4.56 16.30 -4.81
N ARG A 66 4.90 16.94 -5.93
CA ARG A 66 5.96 17.98 -5.98
C ARG A 66 5.43 19.39 -5.85
N ARG A 67 4.17 19.65 -6.19
CA ARG A 67 3.61 20.99 -6.27
C ARG A 67 2.33 21.10 -5.48
N LYS A 68 2.11 22.26 -4.86
CA LYS A 68 0.91 22.56 -4.06
C LYS A 68 -0.39 22.40 -4.86
N ARG A 69 -0.40 22.70 -6.16
CA ARG A 69 -1.58 22.49 -7.03
C ARG A 69 -1.97 21.02 -7.19
N ASP A 70 -1.01 20.10 -7.02
CA ASP A 70 -1.21 18.66 -7.14
C ASP A 70 -1.47 18.01 -5.77
N SER A 71 -1.65 18.81 -4.71
CA SER A 71 -1.81 18.36 -3.32
C SER A 71 -3.16 17.70 -3.02
N LYS A 72 -4.18 18.02 -3.81
CA LYS A 72 -5.48 17.36 -3.75
C LYS A 72 -5.39 16.05 -4.51
N LEU A 73 -5.34 14.95 -3.78
CA LEU A 73 -5.39 13.61 -4.35
C LEU A 73 -6.85 13.22 -4.50
N ASN A 74 -7.33 13.11 -5.74
CA ASN A 74 -8.53 12.38 -6.09
C ASN A 74 -8.12 11.24 -7.03
N ILE A 75 -8.03 10.03 -6.48
CA ILE A 75 -7.63 8.84 -7.21
C ILE A 75 -8.78 7.87 -7.12
N GLU A 76 -9.33 7.49 -8.27
CA GLU A 76 -10.46 6.60 -8.38
C GLU A 76 -10.03 5.32 -9.13
N THR A 77 -10.43 4.17 -8.59
CA THR A 77 -10.24 2.83 -9.13
C THR A 77 -8.78 2.53 -9.48
N ALA A 78 -7.84 3.10 -8.72
CA ALA A 78 -6.43 2.88 -8.98
C ALA A 78 -6.02 1.45 -8.63
N ARG A 79 -5.23 0.84 -9.51
CA ARG A 79 -4.62 -0.46 -9.26
C ARG A 79 -3.41 -0.29 -8.33
N ALA A 80 -3.27 -1.19 -7.37
CA ALA A 80 -2.05 -1.30 -6.56
C ALA A 80 -0.81 -1.44 -7.47
N LYS A 81 0.21 -0.61 -7.23
CA LYS A 81 1.47 -0.66 -7.97
C LYS A 81 2.25 -1.92 -7.62
N TYR A 82 2.30 -2.24 -6.34
CA TYR A 82 2.95 -3.42 -5.82
C TYR A 82 1.89 -4.36 -5.26
N PRO A 83 1.70 -5.55 -5.86
CA PRO A 83 0.80 -6.53 -5.29
C PRO A 83 1.39 -7.09 -4.01
N ILE A 84 0.52 -7.48 -3.08
CA ILE A 84 0.95 -8.07 -1.81
C ILE A 84 1.47 -9.47 -2.10
N ARG A 85 2.64 -9.77 -1.54
CA ARG A 85 3.34 -11.05 -1.64
C ARG A 85 3.86 -11.39 -0.26
N ASP A 86 3.48 -12.56 0.24
CA ASP A 86 3.95 -13.05 1.53
C ASP A 86 5.11 -14.05 1.39
N PRO A 87 6.18 -13.96 2.21
CA PRO A 87 7.17 -15.02 2.38
C PRO A 87 6.62 -16.43 2.71
N SER A 88 5.43 -16.57 3.29
CA SER A 88 4.75 -17.87 3.51
C SER A 88 4.21 -18.52 2.25
N LEU A 89 4.24 -17.83 1.11
CA LEU A 89 3.68 -18.26 -0.18
C LEU A 89 2.14 -18.32 -0.25
N SER A 90 1.44 -18.14 0.87
CA SER A 90 -0.01 -18.32 0.99
C SER A 90 -0.61 -17.31 1.99
N PHE A 91 -1.82 -16.83 1.70
CA PHE A 91 -2.59 -15.93 2.56
C PHE A 91 -3.70 -16.64 3.35
N ARG A 92 -3.79 -17.98 3.26
CA ARG A 92 -4.71 -18.76 4.10
C ARG A 92 -4.51 -18.39 5.57
N ASN A 93 -5.53 -18.43 6.42
CA ASN A 93 -5.47 -18.10 7.86
C ASN A 93 -4.64 -16.84 8.23
N SER A 94 -4.51 -15.88 7.31
CA SER A 94 -3.96 -14.57 7.62
C SER A 94 -5.07 -13.69 8.16
N THR A 95 -4.74 -12.72 9.00
CA THR A 95 -5.72 -11.75 9.48
C THR A 95 -6.20 -10.87 8.34
N ASP A 96 -7.30 -10.16 8.58
CA ASP A 96 -7.74 -9.11 7.68
C ASP A 96 -6.68 -8.02 7.54
N VAL A 97 -6.69 -7.35 6.39
CA VAL A 97 -5.72 -6.33 6.02
C VAL A 97 -6.22 -4.95 6.43
N HIS A 98 -5.40 -4.23 7.18
CA HIS A 98 -5.62 -2.81 7.45
C HIS A 98 -4.82 -1.97 6.46
N PHE A 99 -5.50 -1.04 5.81
CA PHE A 99 -4.84 -0.09 4.91
C PHE A 99 -4.68 1.26 5.59
N THR A 100 -3.45 1.75 5.60
CA THR A 100 -3.09 3.04 6.17
C THR A 100 -2.31 3.85 5.13
N MET A 101 -2.80 5.04 4.79
CA MET A 101 -2.08 6.01 4.00
C MET A 101 -1.15 6.82 4.91
N ARG A 102 0.14 6.77 4.63
CA ARG A 102 1.20 7.50 5.32
C ARG A 102 1.86 8.47 4.35
N TYR A 103 2.53 9.49 4.88
CA TYR A 103 3.25 10.46 4.06
C TYR A 103 4.53 10.92 4.73
N ASN A 104 5.52 11.26 3.91
CA ASN A 104 6.76 11.88 4.33
C ASN A 104 6.85 13.27 3.72
N VAL A 105 7.05 14.29 4.56
CA VAL A 105 7.34 15.65 4.10
C VAL A 105 8.84 15.77 3.91
N MET A 106 9.26 16.06 2.68
CA MET A 106 10.66 16.31 2.36
C MET A 106 10.87 17.82 2.24
N PRO A 107 11.60 18.46 3.17
CA PRO A 107 11.90 19.87 3.05
C PRO A 107 13.05 20.12 2.05
N TRP A 108 13.23 21.37 1.65
CA TRP A 108 14.45 21.81 0.97
C TRP A 108 15.65 21.80 1.92
N ILE A 109 15.42 22.20 3.17
CA ILE A 109 16.42 22.25 4.23
C ILE A 109 15.85 21.60 5.49
N GLY A 110 16.59 20.66 6.08
CA GLY A 110 16.24 20.00 7.33
C GLY A 110 15.92 18.51 7.18
N GLY A 111 15.37 17.92 8.24
CA GLY A 111 15.05 16.50 8.32
C GLY A 111 13.71 16.11 7.69
N LEU A 112 13.56 14.82 7.38
CA LEU A 112 12.28 14.25 6.96
C LEU A 112 11.31 14.20 8.13
N THR A 113 10.06 14.61 7.92
CA THR A 113 8.98 14.40 8.88
C THR A 113 7.99 13.39 8.32
N TYR A 114 7.44 12.57 9.21
CA TYR A 114 6.55 11.46 8.88
C TYR A 114 5.18 11.73 9.49
N GLY A 115 4.13 11.34 8.78
CA GLY A 115 2.77 11.45 9.26
C GLY A 115 1.86 10.36 8.74
N THR A 116 0.74 10.19 9.42
CA THR A 116 -0.33 9.29 9.01
C THR A 116 -1.50 10.15 8.52
N GLY A 117 -1.98 9.88 7.32
CA GLY A 117 -3.04 10.66 6.68
C GLY A 117 -4.42 10.06 6.94
N ALA A 118 -4.68 8.90 6.33
CA ALA A 118 -5.99 8.24 6.40
C ALA A 118 -5.80 6.76 6.72
N LYS A 119 -6.71 6.20 7.51
CA LYS A 119 -6.77 4.77 7.79
C LYS A 119 -8.17 4.28 7.42
N ILE A 120 -8.25 3.12 6.76
CA ILE A 120 -9.54 2.48 6.53
C ILE A 120 -9.99 1.86 7.86
N ASN A 121 -11.19 2.23 8.32
CA ASN A 121 -11.76 1.72 9.57
C ASN A 121 -12.14 0.24 9.44
N GLU A 122 -12.65 -0.15 8.28
CA GLU A 122 -13.07 -1.52 8.00
C GLU A 122 -11.90 -2.33 7.44
N PRO A 123 -11.49 -3.41 8.13
CA PRO A 123 -10.43 -4.26 7.62
C PRO A 123 -10.93 -5.09 6.43
N VAL A 124 -10.03 -5.39 5.50
CA VAL A 124 -10.36 -6.08 4.25
C VAL A 124 -9.76 -7.47 4.25
N SER A 125 -10.61 -8.50 4.19
CA SER A 125 -10.17 -9.89 4.15
C SER A 125 -9.53 -10.28 2.81
N PHE A 126 -8.59 -11.23 2.86
CA PHE A 126 -8.09 -11.89 1.65
C PHE A 126 -9.20 -12.73 1.00
N ALA A 127 -9.46 -12.49 -0.28
CA ALA A 127 -10.41 -13.30 -1.03
C ALA A 127 -9.89 -14.73 -1.22
N LYS A 128 -10.82 -15.66 -1.45
CA LYS A 128 -10.48 -17.03 -1.82
C LYS A 128 -9.60 -17.04 -3.07
N VAL A 129 -8.59 -17.91 -3.05
CA VAL A 129 -7.60 -18.05 -4.10
C VAL A 129 -8.28 -18.48 -5.39
N GLN A 130 -8.16 -17.66 -6.43
CA GLN A 130 -8.64 -17.99 -7.77
C GLN A 130 -7.54 -18.78 -8.49
N SER A 131 -7.89 -19.96 -9.01
CA SER A 131 -7.04 -20.70 -9.95
C SER A 131 -6.99 -19.94 -11.27
N ARG A 132 -5.79 -19.80 -11.84
CA ARG A 132 -5.64 -19.28 -13.19
C ARG A 132 -6.27 -20.30 -14.14
N VAL A 133 -7.40 -19.95 -14.77
CA VAL A 133 -7.98 -20.70 -15.89
C VAL A 133 -7.07 -20.54 -17.10
#